data_AF-Q8SUX0-F1
#
_entry.id   AF-Q8SUX0-F1
#
_cell.length_a   1.000
_cell.length_b   1.000
_cell.length_c   1.000
_cell.angle_alpha   90.00
_cell.angle_beta   90.00
_cell.angle_gamma   90.00
#
_symmetry.space_group_name_H-M   'P 1'
#
loop_
_entity.id
_entity.type
_entity.pdbx_description
1 polymer ?
#
loop_
_entity_poly.entity_id
_entity_poly.type
_entity_poly.pdbx_seq_one_letter_code
_entity_poly.pdbx_strand_id
1 'polypeptide(L)'
;MEESELHKGFRKTGSGMFVPRDQSQNWCRHFGVRKDKTLYLREEEVLYLRDKEAKEGYPTKTKAYFFVKNSGYNLLPGEGGRFLLYRKHKDFNREKDKAICLMKYVSRDECIQDVCRDAGDEALCVLSDDVFTFLKIRRVERLDSSTPEGLKKRDAPSP
;
A
#
# COMPACT_ATOMS: atom_id res chain seq x y z
N MET A 1 -24.51 -15.81 17.59
CA MET A 1 -23.31 -15.48 16.79
C MET A 1 -22.44 -14.61 17.66
N GLU A 2 -21.41 -15.18 18.28
CA GLU A 2 -20.47 -14.40 19.09
C GLU A 2 -19.73 -13.41 18.19
N GLU A 3 -19.78 -12.13 18.55
CA GLU A 3 -18.93 -11.11 17.94
C GLU A 3 -17.47 -11.56 18.15
N SER A 4 -16.81 -11.98 17.06
CA SER A 4 -15.37 -12.25 17.06
C SER A 4 -14.65 -11.15 17.85
N GLU A 5 -13.78 -11.52 18.79
CA GLU A 5 -12.91 -10.62 19.58
C GLU A 5 -12.23 -9.53 18.73
N LEU A 6 -12.06 -9.80 17.42
CA LEU A 6 -11.56 -8.88 16.40
C LEU A 6 -12.40 -7.59 16.25
N HIS A 7 -13.68 -7.60 16.65
CA HIS A 7 -14.62 -6.49 16.53
C HIS A 7 -14.80 -5.66 17.81
N LYS A 8 -14.13 -6.00 18.91
CA LYS A 8 -14.18 -5.18 20.14
C LYS A 8 -13.56 -3.81 19.85
N GLY A 9 -14.40 -2.80 19.62
CA GLY A 9 -14.01 -1.44 19.25
C GLY A 9 -14.27 -1.04 17.80
N PHE A 10 -14.67 -1.97 16.93
CA PHE A 10 -14.95 -1.69 15.51
C PHE A 10 -16.28 -2.31 15.07
N ARG A 11 -17.03 -1.58 14.25
CA ARG A 11 -18.25 -2.08 13.60
C ARG A 11 -17.95 -2.41 12.15
N LYS A 12 -18.13 -3.67 11.74
CA LYS A 12 -18.04 -4.07 10.33
C LYS A 12 -19.26 -3.56 9.55
N THR A 13 -19.02 -3.03 8.37
CA THR A 13 -20.03 -2.53 7.43
C THR A 13 -20.38 -3.60 6.40
N GLY A 14 -21.52 -3.47 5.72
CA GLY A 14 -21.94 -4.40 4.66
C GLY A 14 -20.96 -4.49 3.49
N SER A 15 -20.12 -3.46 3.28
CA SER A 15 -19.09 -3.43 2.24
C SER A 15 -17.75 -4.05 2.67
N GLY A 16 -17.69 -4.70 3.83
CA GLY A 16 -16.47 -5.33 4.36
C GLY A 16 -15.48 -4.37 5.03
N MET A 17 -15.77 -3.07 5.08
CA MET A 17 -14.95 -2.06 5.79
C MET A 17 -15.32 -2.00 7.27
N PHE A 18 -14.46 -1.42 8.10
CA PHE A 18 -14.65 -1.30 9.55
C PHE A 18 -14.71 0.16 9.97
N VAL A 19 -15.56 0.45 10.94
CA VAL A 19 -15.72 1.80 11.51
C VAL A 19 -15.39 1.74 13.00
N PRO A 20 -14.39 2.48 13.50
CA PRO A 20 -14.14 2.60 14.94
C PRO A 20 -15.39 3.07 15.68
N ARG A 21 -15.69 2.49 16.84
CA ARG A 21 -16.80 2.93 17.69
C ARG A 21 -16.55 4.32 18.28
N ASP A 22 -15.28 4.66 18.53
CA ASP A 22 -14.84 6.01 18.87
C ASP A 22 -14.21 6.72 17.65
N GLN A 23 -14.87 7.77 17.16
CA GLN A 23 -14.44 8.58 16.02
C GLN A 23 -13.78 9.90 16.43
N SER A 24 -13.76 10.22 17.73
CA SER A 24 -13.33 11.53 18.24
C SER A 24 -11.81 11.71 18.25
N GLN A 25 -11.08 10.60 18.10
CA GLN A 25 -9.64 10.57 18.37
C GLN A 25 -8.77 10.71 17.12
N ASN A 26 -7.66 11.43 17.28
CA ASN A 26 -6.70 11.70 16.20
C ASN A 26 -5.68 10.56 15.99
N TRP A 27 -5.71 9.50 16.80
CA TRP A 27 -4.76 8.37 16.69
C TRP A 27 -4.87 7.65 15.33
N CYS A 28 -6.04 7.71 14.71
CA CYS A 28 -6.31 7.13 13.40
C CYS A 28 -5.77 7.93 12.21
N ARG A 29 -5.14 9.10 12.40
CA ARG A 29 -4.71 9.95 11.27
C ARG A 29 -3.71 9.27 10.33
N HIS A 30 -3.17 8.12 10.68
CA HIS A 30 -2.29 7.30 9.85
C HIS A 30 -2.95 6.07 9.20
N PHE A 31 -4.28 5.93 9.29
CA PHE A 31 -5.05 4.75 8.87
C PHE A 31 -6.37 5.12 8.17
N GLY A 32 -6.78 4.33 7.19
CA GLY A 32 -8.09 4.37 6.58
C GLY A 32 -8.38 5.61 5.75
N VAL A 33 -9.64 5.74 5.35
CA VAL A 33 -10.17 6.83 4.55
C VAL A 33 -11.35 7.49 5.27
N ARG A 34 -11.41 8.82 5.27
CA ARG A 34 -12.56 9.56 5.79
C ARG A 34 -13.54 9.83 4.65
N LYS A 35 -14.80 9.42 4.84
CA LYS A 35 -15.93 9.76 3.96
C LYS A 35 -17.07 10.25 4.84
N ASP A 36 -17.66 11.40 4.51
CA ASP A 36 -18.76 12.01 5.27
C ASP A 36 -18.49 12.06 6.78
N LYS A 37 -17.29 12.54 7.15
CA LYS A 37 -16.76 12.63 8.54
C LYS A 37 -16.59 11.29 9.27
N THR A 38 -16.88 10.17 8.62
CA THR A 38 -16.72 8.82 9.17
C THR A 38 -15.41 8.22 8.68
N LEU A 39 -14.62 7.67 9.59
CA LEU A 39 -13.43 6.91 9.27
C LEU A 39 -13.77 5.45 8.96
N TYR A 40 -13.31 5.01 7.79
CA TYR A 40 -13.40 3.62 7.34
C TYR A 40 -12.00 3.02 7.28
N LEU A 41 -11.85 1.88 7.94
CA LEU A 41 -10.64 1.07 8.00
C LEU A 41 -10.81 -0.20 7.17
N ARG A 42 -9.72 -0.65 6.58
CA ARG A 42 -9.62 -1.98 5.96
C ARG A 42 -9.25 -3.01 7.02
N GLU A 43 -9.44 -4.29 6.69
CA GLU A 43 -9.16 -5.40 7.60
C GLU A 43 -7.71 -5.41 8.07
N GLU A 44 -6.75 -5.22 7.16
CA GLU A 44 -5.32 -5.17 7.49
C GLU A 44 -4.97 -4.06 8.50
N GLU A 45 -5.71 -2.96 8.48
CA GLU A 45 -5.52 -1.83 9.38
C GLU A 45 -6.06 -2.12 10.77
N VAL A 46 -7.23 -2.76 10.86
CA VAL A 46 -7.82 -3.20 12.13
C VAL A 46 -6.92 -4.23 12.81
N LEU A 47 -6.41 -5.19 12.04
CA LEU A 47 -5.45 -6.19 12.54
C LEU A 47 -4.21 -5.50 13.10
N TYR A 48 -3.62 -4.57 12.36
CA TYR A 48 -2.42 -3.83 12.77
C TYR A 48 -2.62 -2.96 14.03
N LEU A 49 -3.83 -2.39 14.17
CA LEU A 49 -4.16 -1.54 15.33
C LEU A 49 -4.31 -2.34 16.62
N ARG A 50 -4.73 -3.60 16.53
CA ARG A 50 -4.82 -4.51 17.67
C ARG A 50 -3.45 -5.02 18.08
N ASP A 51 -2.69 -5.46 17.09
CA ASP A 51 -1.41 -6.13 17.29
C ASP A 51 -0.51 -5.77 16.11
N LYS A 52 0.67 -5.21 16.40
CA LYS A 52 1.61 -4.74 15.36
C LYS A 52 2.50 -5.87 14.85
N GLU A 53 2.36 -7.08 15.39
CA GLU A 53 3.06 -8.28 14.97
C GLU A 53 2.24 -9.08 13.95
N ALA A 54 2.86 -9.36 12.81
CA ALA A 54 2.22 -10.14 11.76
C ALA A 54 2.20 -11.61 12.17
N LYS A 55 1.04 -12.26 12.06
CA LYS A 55 0.87 -13.68 12.41
C LYS A 55 1.07 -14.57 11.19
N GLU A 56 1.51 -15.80 11.41
CA GLU A 56 1.81 -16.75 10.34
C GLU A 56 0.59 -17.02 9.44
N GLY A 57 -0.59 -17.16 10.02
CA GLY A 57 -1.84 -17.40 9.28
C GLY A 57 -2.44 -16.17 8.59
N TYR A 58 -1.81 -14.99 8.66
CA TYR A 58 -2.32 -13.81 7.98
C TYR A 58 -2.10 -13.86 6.47
N PRO A 59 -3.03 -13.32 5.67
CA PRO A 59 -2.82 -13.17 4.23
C PRO A 59 -1.53 -12.42 3.91
N THR A 60 -0.85 -12.80 2.84
CA THR A 60 0.42 -12.21 2.41
C THR A 60 0.32 -10.69 2.20
N LYS A 61 -0.81 -10.22 1.68
CA LYS A 61 -1.14 -8.79 1.61
C LYS A 61 -1.10 -8.09 2.97
N THR A 62 -1.68 -8.72 4.01
CA THR A 62 -1.67 -8.19 5.38
C THR A 62 -0.27 -8.18 5.95
N LYS A 63 0.52 -9.24 5.75
CA LYS A 63 1.93 -9.28 6.14
C LYS A 63 2.75 -8.17 5.48
N ALA A 64 2.52 -7.93 4.19
CA ALA A 64 3.16 -6.83 3.45
C ALA A 64 2.77 -5.45 3.99
N TYR A 65 1.49 -5.25 4.35
CA TYR A 65 1.02 -4.03 5.00
C TYR A 65 1.75 -3.78 6.33
N PHE A 66 1.85 -4.82 7.18
CA PHE A 66 2.56 -4.74 8.46
C PHE A 66 4.03 -4.39 8.27
N PHE A 67 4.70 -5.01 7.29
CA PHE A 67 6.08 -4.71 6.96
C PHE A 67 6.27 -3.23 6.67
N VAL A 68 5.47 -2.65 5.75
CA VAL A 68 5.55 -1.22 5.40
C VAL A 68 5.37 -0.33 6.63
N LYS A 69 4.37 -0.62 7.48
CA LYS A 69 4.08 0.18 8.67
C LYS A 69 5.19 0.09 9.73
N ASN A 70 5.77 -1.09 9.90
CA ASN A 70 6.86 -1.35 10.85
C ASN A 70 8.19 -0.81 10.35
N SER A 71 8.39 -0.70 9.03
CA SER A 71 9.54 -0.03 8.41
C SER A 71 9.48 1.51 8.45
N GLY A 72 8.55 2.10 9.19
CA GLY A 72 8.51 3.55 9.38
C GLY A 72 7.80 4.31 8.25
N TYR A 73 6.84 3.68 7.58
CA TYR A 73 6.01 4.34 6.57
C TYR A 73 4.53 4.32 6.97
N ASN A 74 3.77 5.24 6.39
CA ASN A 74 2.31 5.21 6.39
C ASN A 74 1.84 4.85 4.99
N LEU A 75 0.90 3.92 4.91
CA LEU A 75 0.29 3.50 3.66
C LEU A 75 -1.20 3.83 3.75
N LEU A 76 -1.65 4.79 2.94
CA LEU A 76 -3.04 5.25 2.94
C LEU A 76 -3.76 4.87 1.65
N PRO A 77 -5.07 4.58 1.69
CA PRO A 77 -5.87 4.40 0.49
C PRO A 77 -5.73 5.56 -0.49
N GLY A 78 -5.43 5.26 -1.74
CA GLY A 78 -5.50 6.19 -2.87
C GLY A 78 -6.58 5.76 -3.89
N GLU A 79 -6.56 6.39 -5.06
CA GLU A 79 -7.49 6.11 -6.15
C GLU A 79 -7.09 4.86 -6.96
N GLY A 80 -8.07 4.23 -7.62
CA GLY A 80 -7.81 3.10 -8.54
C GLY A 80 -7.18 1.88 -7.88
N GLY A 81 -7.46 1.63 -6.59
CA GLY A 81 -6.87 0.52 -5.84
C GLY A 81 -5.40 0.73 -5.44
N ARG A 82 -4.83 1.91 -5.71
CA ARG A 82 -3.48 2.29 -5.28
C ARG A 82 -3.49 2.76 -3.83
N PHE A 83 -2.29 2.93 -3.31
CA PHE A 83 -1.99 3.50 -2.02
C PHE A 83 -1.04 4.67 -2.17
N LEU A 84 -1.15 5.61 -1.25
CA LEU A 84 -0.21 6.71 -1.08
C LEU A 84 0.78 6.31 0.02
N LEU A 85 2.07 6.23 -0.33
CA LEU A 85 3.14 5.91 0.61
C LEU A 85 3.73 7.20 1.18
N TYR A 86 3.78 7.32 2.51
CA TYR A 86 4.36 8.46 3.21
C TYR A 86 5.40 8.03 4.21
N ARG A 87 6.34 8.92 4.53
CA ARG A 87 7.23 8.71 5.67
C ARG A 87 6.43 8.84 6.96
N LYS A 88 6.69 7.98 7.95
CA LYS A 88 6.10 8.10 9.28
C LYS A 88 6.86 9.16 10.08
N HIS A 89 6.15 10.10 10.67
CA HIS A 89 6.68 11.07 11.63
C HIS A 89 5.59 11.54 12.59
N LYS A 90 6.00 12.20 13.67
CA LYS A 90 5.13 12.60 14.78
C LYS A 90 3.98 13.49 14.30
N ASP A 91 4.28 14.53 13.51
CA ASP A 91 3.30 15.55 13.13
C ASP A 91 2.67 15.32 11.76
N PHE A 92 2.59 14.05 11.32
CA PHE A 92 2.03 13.70 10.02
C PHE A 92 0.58 14.18 9.86
N ASN A 93 0.35 14.84 8.73
CA ASN A 93 -0.90 15.44 8.30
C ASN A 93 -1.12 15.12 6.80
N ARG A 94 -2.17 14.35 6.53
CA ARG A 94 -2.53 13.86 5.18
C ARG A 94 -2.68 14.95 4.12
N GLU A 95 -3.11 16.14 4.53
CA GLU A 95 -3.40 17.26 3.63
C GLU A 95 -2.15 18.06 3.30
N LYS A 96 -1.13 18.01 4.18
CA LYS A 96 0.09 18.83 4.06
C LYS A 96 1.29 18.01 3.60
N ASP A 97 1.39 16.76 4.02
CA ASP A 97 2.50 15.90 3.67
C ASP A 97 2.38 15.41 2.23
N LYS A 98 3.52 15.39 1.53
CA LYS A 98 3.60 14.87 0.16
C LYS A 98 3.88 13.37 0.19
N ALA A 99 3.13 12.61 -0.59
CA ALA A 99 3.40 11.20 -0.78
C ALA A 99 4.76 11.00 -1.46
N ILE A 100 5.52 10.00 -1.01
CA ILE A 100 6.79 9.57 -1.60
C ILE A 100 6.53 9.05 -3.01
N CYS A 101 5.55 8.16 -3.14
CA CYS A 101 5.08 7.61 -4.40
C CYS A 101 3.69 6.98 -4.22
N LEU A 102 3.09 6.59 -5.35
CA LEU A 102 1.99 5.64 -5.36
C LEU A 102 2.53 4.22 -5.18
N MET A 103 1.72 3.36 -4.57
CA MET A 103 2.01 1.94 -4.43
C MET A 103 0.81 1.09 -4.82
N LYS A 104 1.01 -0.06 -5.45
CA LYS A 104 -0.06 -1.02 -5.77
C LYS A 104 0.34 -2.44 -5.37
N TYR A 105 -0.62 -3.23 -4.89
CA TYR A 105 -0.45 -4.68 -4.75
C TYR A 105 -0.72 -5.36 -6.08
N VAL A 106 0.13 -6.32 -6.44
CA VAL A 106 0.06 -7.06 -7.70
C VAL A 106 0.16 -8.54 -7.39
N SER A 107 -0.76 -9.35 -7.90
CA SER A 107 -0.65 -10.81 -7.83
C SER A 107 0.46 -11.31 -8.75
N ARG A 108 1.11 -12.41 -8.40
CA ARG A 108 2.10 -13.06 -9.27
C ARG A 108 1.56 -13.45 -10.65
N ASP A 109 0.24 -13.66 -10.74
CA ASP A 109 -0.43 -14.09 -11.97
C ASP A 109 -0.84 -12.90 -12.87
N GLU A 110 -0.66 -11.65 -12.41
CA GLU A 110 -0.92 -10.46 -13.23
C GLU A 110 0.23 -10.18 -14.20
N CYS A 111 -0.12 -9.88 -15.45
CA CYS A 111 0.86 -9.46 -16.45
C CYS A 111 1.42 -8.07 -16.11
N ILE A 112 2.73 -7.98 -15.86
CA ILE A 112 3.41 -6.74 -15.48
C ILE A 112 3.20 -5.61 -16.52
N GLN A 113 3.09 -5.95 -17.81
CA GLN A 113 2.89 -4.98 -18.88
C GLN A 113 1.53 -4.28 -18.76
N ASP A 114 0.49 -5.01 -18.36
CA ASP A 114 -0.85 -4.46 -18.18
C ASP A 114 -0.93 -3.63 -16.90
N VAL A 115 -0.28 -4.09 -15.83
CA VAL A 115 -0.17 -3.35 -14.56
C VAL A 115 0.55 -2.02 -14.75
N CYS A 116 1.62 -2.01 -15.56
CA CYS A 116 2.48 -0.84 -15.76
C CYS A 116 2.07 0.05 -16.93
N ARG A 117 1.02 -0.27 -17.69
CA ARG A 117 0.68 0.44 -18.95
C ARG A 117 0.52 1.95 -18.77
N ASP A 118 -0.12 2.35 -17.67
CA ASP A 118 -0.34 3.76 -17.30
C ASP A 118 0.46 4.14 -16.03
N ALA A 119 1.44 3.33 -15.66
CA ALA A 119 2.25 3.58 -14.48
C ALA A 119 3.24 4.72 -14.73
N GLY A 120 3.22 5.70 -13.83
CA GLY A 120 4.30 6.67 -13.70
C GLY A 120 5.41 6.13 -12.79
N ASP A 121 6.02 7.03 -12.03
CA ASP A 121 6.93 6.65 -10.96
C ASP A 121 6.13 6.11 -9.75
N GLU A 122 6.06 4.78 -9.63
CA GLU A 122 5.31 4.09 -8.58
C GLU A 122 6.09 2.90 -8.01
N ALA A 123 5.59 2.35 -6.90
CA ALA A 123 6.09 1.13 -6.28
C ALA A 123 5.09 -0.02 -6.45
N LEU A 124 5.55 -1.19 -6.84
CA LEU A 124 4.72 -2.39 -6.88
C LEU A 124 5.11 -3.29 -5.72
N CYS A 125 4.12 -3.77 -4.98
CA CYS A 125 4.29 -4.85 -4.02
C CYS A 125 3.72 -6.12 -4.66
N VAL A 126 4.62 -6.95 -5.18
CA VAL A 126 4.27 -8.24 -5.80
C VAL A 126 4.04 -9.25 -4.70
N LEU A 127 2.86 -9.87 -4.71
CA LEU A 127 2.41 -10.88 -3.76
C LEU A 127 2.46 -12.25 -4.43
N SER A 128 3.16 -13.21 -3.84
CA SER A 128 3.24 -14.59 -4.31
C SER A 128 3.14 -15.54 -3.13
N ASP A 129 2.15 -16.42 -3.12
CA ASP A 129 1.90 -17.41 -2.06
C ASP A 129 2.12 -16.85 -0.64
N ASP A 130 3.29 -17.06 -0.05
CA ASP A 130 3.70 -16.65 1.29
C ASP A 130 4.75 -15.51 1.35
N VAL A 131 5.24 -15.04 0.20
CA VAL A 131 6.27 -14.00 0.06
C VAL A 131 5.75 -12.74 -0.63
N PHE A 132 6.38 -11.60 -0.32
CA PHE A 132 6.14 -10.35 -1.01
C PHE A 132 7.46 -9.66 -1.36
N THR A 133 7.48 -8.91 -2.45
CA THR A 133 8.65 -8.14 -2.90
C THR A 133 8.22 -6.76 -3.38
N PHE A 134 9.05 -5.75 -3.12
CA PHE A 134 8.82 -4.38 -3.57
C PHE A 134 9.70 -4.06 -4.78
N LEU A 135 9.07 -3.60 -5.86
CA LEU A 135 9.74 -3.15 -7.08
C LEU A 135 9.49 -1.66 -7.25
N LYS A 136 10.53 -0.91 -7.60
CA LYS A 136 10.39 0.49 -8.00
C LYS A 136 10.24 0.56 -9.51
N ILE A 137 9.13 1.12 -9.98
CA ILE A 137 8.87 1.38 -11.38
C ILE A 137 9.20 2.84 -11.66
N ARG A 138 9.88 3.09 -12.78
CA ARG A 138 10.17 4.43 -13.29
C ARG A 138 9.88 4.46 -14.77
N ARG A 139 9.21 5.52 -15.22
CA ARG A 139 9.03 5.75 -16.66
C ARG A 139 10.30 6.37 -17.22
N VAL A 140 10.85 5.75 -18.26
CA VAL A 140 12.00 6.28 -19.00
C VAL A 140 11.51 6.69 -20.37
N GLU A 141 11.39 8.00 -20.60
CA GLU A 141 10.93 8.55 -21.89
C GLU A 141 12.06 8.66 -22.92
N ARG A 142 13.29 8.83 -22.45
CA ARG A 142 14.48 8.93 -23.29
C ARG A 142 15.62 8.14 -22.66
N LEU A 143 16.32 7.37 -23.48
CA LEU A 143 17.58 6.76 -23.08
C LEU A 143 18.64 7.87 -23.14
N ASP A 144 19.32 8.11 -22.03
CA ASP A 144 20.35 9.12 -21.91
C ASP A 144 21.65 8.52 -21.34
N SER A 145 22.65 9.36 -21.12
CA SER A 145 23.94 8.96 -20.55
C SER A 145 23.82 8.41 -19.11
N SER A 146 22.72 8.69 -18.40
CA SER A 146 22.46 8.18 -17.05
C SER A 146 21.78 6.80 -17.05
N THR A 147 21.30 6.35 -18.20
CA THR A 147 20.64 5.05 -18.35
C THR A 147 21.67 3.91 -18.21
N PRO A 148 21.39 2.86 -17.41
CA PRO A 148 22.29 1.70 -17.30
C PRO A 148 22.59 1.07 -18.67
N GLU A 149 23.87 0.78 -18.94
CA GLU A 149 24.32 0.22 -20.22
C GLU A 149 23.56 -1.04 -20.65
N GLY A 150 23.21 -1.92 -19.70
CA GLY A 150 22.45 -3.15 -19.99
C GLY A 150 21.01 -2.93 -20.47
N LEU A 151 20.50 -1.70 -20.38
CA LEU A 151 19.17 -1.30 -20.87
C LEU A 151 19.23 -0.53 -22.18
N LYS A 152 20.42 -0.10 -22.61
CA LYS A 152 20.61 0.54 -23.91
C LYS A 152 20.64 -0.56 -24.97
N LYS A 153 19.69 -0.53 -25.90
CA LYS A 153 19.75 -1.39 -27.08
C LYS A 153 21.00 -0.97 -27.85
N ARG A 154 22.01 -1.84 -27.93
CA ARG A 154 23.11 -1.64 -28.87
C ARG A 154 22.51 -1.80 -30.25
N ASP A 155 22.64 -0.78 -31.09
CA ASP A 155 22.33 -0.94 -32.50
C ASP A 155 23.12 -2.13 -33.01
N ALA A 156 22.42 -3.09 -33.62
CA ALA A 156 23.08 -4.22 -34.26
C ALA A 156 24.05 -3.65 -35.29
N PRO A 157 25.29 -4.18 -35.41
CA PRO A 157 26.19 -3.75 -36.46
C PRO A 157 25.44 -3.86 -37.79
N SER A 158 25.37 -2.74 -38.52
CA SER A 158 24.79 -2.71 -39.85
C SER A 158 25.60 -3.67 -40.75
N PRO A 159 24.93 -4.52 -41.55
CA PRO A 159 25.59 -5.50 -42.41
C PRO A 159 26.54 -4.87 -43.43
#